data_AF-A0A1G2R7Q0-F1
#
_entry.id   AF-A0A1G2R7Q0-F1
#
_cell.length_a   1.000
_cell.length_b   1.000
_cell.length_c   1.000
_cell.angle_alpha   90.00
_cell.angle_beta   90.00
_cell.angle_gamma   90.00
#
_symmetry.space_group_name_H-M   'P 1'
#
loop_
_entity.id
_entity.type
_entity.pdbx_description
1 polymer ?
#
loop_
_entity_poly.entity_id
_entity_poly.type
_entity_poly.pdbx_seq_one_letter_code
_entity_poly.pdbx_strand_id
1 'polypeptide(L)' 'MISTIWIILGIASLILLAFYWNTRNAVWGGLTAGIIIGVLWKFIGGADWYIVVKVATVATILGFGAELLGMLSDYLKRKS' A
#
# COMPACT_ATOMS: atom_id res chain seq x y z
N MET A 1 16.13 12.26 10.73
CA MET A 1 15.47 11.71 11.94
C MET A 1 14.23 10.96 11.49
N ILE A 2 14.16 9.64 11.69
CA ILE A 2 12.97 8.86 11.33
C ILE A 2 11.88 9.19 12.35
N SER A 3 10.81 9.85 11.91
CA SER A 3 9.68 10.15 12.79
C SER A 3 8.96 8.84 13.15
N THR A 4 8.63 8.66 14.43
CA THR A 4 7.97 7.46 14.98
C THR A 4 6.73 7.03 14.16
N ILE A 5 6.03 7.98 13.56
CA ILE A 5 4.86 7.75 12.70
C ILE A 5 5.16 6.86 11.48
N TRP A 6 6.33 7.01 10.86
CA TRP A 6 6.71 6.23 9.67
C TRP A 6 7.05 4.79 10.02
N ILE A 7 7.58 4.56 11.23
CA ILE A 7 7.83 3.22 11.75
C ILE A 7 6.49 2.51 11.99
N ILE A 8 5.53 3.19 12.62
CA ILE A 8 4.19 2.63 12.87
C ILE A 8 3.48 2.30 11.56
N LEU A 9 3.49 3.20 10.58
CA LEU A 9 2.88 2.97 9.26
C LEU A 9 3.57 1.84 8.49
N GLY A 10 4.90 1.76 8.56
CA GLY A 10 5.66 0.66 7.95
C GLY A 10 5.26 -0.70 8.54
N ILE A 11 5.22 -0.80 9.87
CA ILE A 11 4.79 -2.03 10.56
C ILE A 11 3.34 -2.38 10.22
N ALA A 12 2.43 -1.40 10.24
CA ALA A 12 1.02 -1.60 9.89
C ALA A 12 0.87 -2.13 8.45
N SER A 13 1.65 -1.62 7.50
CA SER A 13 1.65 -2.10 6.12
C SER A 13 2.15 -3.54 5.99
N LEU A 14 3.19 -3.92 6.75
CA LEU A 14 3.71 -5.29 6.78
C LEU A 14 2.69 -6.27 7.37
N ILE A 15 2.00 -5.88 8.45
CA ILE A 15 0.93 -6.69 9.05
C ILE A 15 -0.21 -6.88 8.05
N LEU A 16 -0.62 -5.81 7.36
CA LEU A 16 -1.64 -5.90 6.31
C LEU A 16 -1.24 -6.85 5.18
N LEU A 17 0.00 -6.74 4.70
CA LEU A 17 0.55 -7.62 3.66
C LEU A 17 0.60 -9.08 4.10
N ALA A 18 0.98 -9.34 5.35
CA ALA A 18 0.97 -10.70 5.89
C ALA A 18 -0.46 -11.27 5.98
N PHE A 19 -1.44 -10.45 6.38
CA PHE A 19 -2.84 -10.88 6.47
C PHE A 19 -3.47 -11.13 5.10
N TYR A 20 -3.12 -10.31 4.11
CA TYR A 20 -3.58 -10.39 2.73
C TYR A 20 -2.64 -11.22 1.83
N TRP A 21 -1.71 -12.01 2.40
CA TRP A 21 -0.73 -12.80 1.63
C TRP A 21 -1.39 -13.85 0.71
N ASN A 22 -2.52 -14.43 1.14
CA ASN A 22 -3.08 -15.63 0.50
C ASN A 22 -4.15 -15.36 -0.57
N THR A 23 -4.51 -14.10 -0.83
CA THR A 23 -5.50 -13.72 -1.84
C THR A 23 -4.91 -12.75 -2.87
N ARG A 24 -5.34 -12.84 -4.12
CA ARG A 24 -5.05 -11.80 -5.13
C ARG A 24 -5.91 -10.59 -4.79
N ASN A 25 -5.31 -9.59 -4.16
CA ASN A 25 -6.02 -8.43 -3.62
C ASN A 25 -5.31 -7.12 -4.02
N ALA A 26 -6.05 -6.02 -4.01
CA ALA A 26 -5.56 -4.71 -4.38
C ALA A 26 -4.43 -4.19 -3.46
N VAL A 27 -4.24 -4.81 -2.29
CA VAL A 27 -3.13 -4.54 -1.36
C VAL A 27 -1.78 -4.87 -2.01
N TRP A 28 -1.64 -6.05 -2.61
CA TRP A 28 -0.42 -6.43 -3.36
C TRP A 28 -0.20 -5.57 -4.60
N GLY A 29 -1.29 -5.22 -5.30
CA GLY A 29 -1.25 -4.30 -6.43
C GLY A 29 -0.75 -2.92 -6.01
N GLY A 30 -1.25 -2.41 -4.89
CA GLY A 30 -0.86 -1.15 -4.28
C GLY A 30 0.61 -1.14 -3.85
N LEU A 31 1.08 -2.17 -3.15
CA LEU A 31 2.50 -2.29 -2.78
C LEU A 31 3.40 -2.26 -4.02
N THR A 32 3.09 -3.07 -5.03
CA THR A 32 3.92 -3.20 -6.23
C THR A 32 3.95 -1.90 -7.02
N ALA A 33 2.78 -1.28 -7.23
CA ALA A 33 2.69 0.03 -7.89
C ALA A 33 3.45 1.11 -7.09
N GLY A 34 3.35 1.11 -5.77
CA GLY A 34 4.05 2.04 -4.90
C GLY A 34 5.58 1.89 -4.96
N ILE A 35 6.09 0.65 -4.99
CA ILE A 35 7.52 0.40 -5.18
C ILE A 35 7.97 0.91 -6.55
N ILE A 36 7.24 0.61 -7.62
CA ILE A 36 7.57 1.05 -8.97
C ILE A 36 7.61 2.59 -9.04
N ILE A 37 6.57 3.26 -8.54
CA ILE A 37 6.49 4.74 -8.51
C ILE A 37 7.62 5.33 -7.66
N GLY A 38 7.89 4.75 -6.49
CA GLY A 38 8.95 5.20 -5.60
C GLY A 38 10.33 5.08 -6.25
N VAL A 39 10.61 3.96 -6.92
CA VAL A 39 11.86 3.71 -7.64
C VAL A 39 12.01 4.70 -8.80
N LEU A 40 10.96 4.91 -9.59
CA LEU A 40 10.97 5.90 -10.68
C LEU A 40 11.24 7.31 -10.15
N TRP A 41 10.59 7.70 -9.04
CA TRP A 41 10.82 9.00 -8.41
C TRP A 41 12.28 9.16 -7.96
N LYS A 42 12.87 8.12 -7.38
CA LYS A 42 14.27 8.13 -6.98
C LYS A 42 15.21 8.35 -8.18
N PHE A 43 14.96 7.71 -9.32
CA PHE A 43 15.78 7.88 -10.52
C PHE A 43 15.59 9.24 -11.21
N ILE A 44 14.38 9.81 -11.17
CA ILE A 44 14.07 11.08 -11.84
C ILE A 44 14.42 12.29 -10.97
N GLY A 45 14.15 12.22 -9.66
CA GLY A 45 14.28 13.34 -8.73
C GLY A 45 15.53 13.29 -7.84
N GLY A 46 16.39 12.27 -7.96
CA GLY A 46 17.56 12.09 -7.10
C GLY A 46 17.22 11.86 -5.63
N ALA A 47 15.99 11.41 -5.34
CA ALA A 47 15.50 11.24 -3.98
C ALA A 47 16.15 10.05 -3.27
N ASP A 48 16.26 10.12 -1.94
CA ASP A 48 16.73 9.03 -1.09
C ASP A 48 15.84 7.79 -1.25
N TRP A 49 16.44 6.59 -1.20
CA TRP A 49 15.75 5.30 -1.14
C TRP A 49 14.66 5.25 -0.06
N TYR A 50 14.76 6.06 0.98
CA TYR A 50 13.72 6.20 1.99
C TYR A 50 12.36 6.63 1.40
N ILE A 51 12.32 7.33 0.26
CA ILE A 51 11.07 7.70 -0.40
C ILE A 51 10.34 6.49 -0.97
N VAL A 52 11.07 5.47 -1.42
CA VAL A 52 10.49 4.24 -1.97
C VAL A 52 9.64 3.54 -0.92
N VAL A 53 10.15 3.45 0.31
CA VAL A 53 9.44 2.86 1.44
C VAL A 53 8.18 3.68 1.75
N LYS A 54 8.28 5.01 1.81
CA LYS A 54 7.11 5.87 2.07
C LYS A 54 6.01 5.71 1.02
N VAL A 55 6.38 5.74 -0.26
CA VAL A 55 5.44 5.61 -1.38
C VAL A 55 4.82 4.22 -1.39
N ALA A 56 5.62 3.17 -1.17
CA ALA A 56 5.14 1.80 -1.04
C ALA A 56 4.12 1.64 0.11
N THR A 57 4.40 2.21 1.28
CA THR A 57 3.49 2.18 2.43
C THR A 57 2.17 2.90 2.12
N VAL A 58 2.22 4.11 1.54
CA VAL A 58 1.02 4.86 1.17
C VAL A 58 0.19 4.10 0.13
N ALA A 59 0.83 3.58 -0.91
CA ALA A 59 0.16 2.84 -1.97
C ALA A 59 -0.46 1.52 -1.46
N THR A 60 0.17 0.86 -0.49
CA THR A 60 -0.38 -0.33 0.18
C THR A 60 -1.66 0.02 0.95
N ILE A 61 -1.68 1.15 1.68
CA ILE A 61 -2.86 1.63 2.40
C ILE A 61 -3.98 1.99 1.43
N LEU A 62 -3.66 2.66 0.32
CA LEU A 62 -4.63 2.96 -0.74
C LEU A 62 -5.19 1.68 -1.38
N GLY A 63 -4.33 0.69 -1.64
CA GLY A 63 -4.73 -0.63 -2.15
C GLY A 63 -5.70 -1.33 -1.19
N PHE A 64 -5.46 -1.24 0.11
CA PHE A 64 -6.40 -1.75 1.12
C PHE A 64 -7.72 -1.00 1.13
N GLY A 65 -7.70 0.32 1.03
CA GLY A 65 -8.92 1.12 0.91
C GLY A 65 -9.75 0.73 -0.32
N ALA A 66 -9.10 0.51 -1.46
CA ALA A 66 -9.76 0.04 -2.68
C ALA A 66 -10.37 -1.36 -2.51
N GLU A 67 -9.66 -2.27 -1.83
CA GLU A 67 -10.18 -3.62 -1.53
C GLU A 67 -11.44 -3.55 -0.64
N LEU A 68 -11.42 -2.74 0.42
CA LEU A 68 -12.58 -2.55 1.30
C LEU A 68 -13.78 -2.00 0.53
N LEU A 69 -13.56 -1.03 -0.36
CA LEU A 69 -14.62 -0.49 -1.20
C LEU A 69 -15.18 -1.53 -2.18
N GLY A 70 -14.32 -2.39 -2.74
CA GLY A 70 -14.75 -3.53 -3.57
C GLY A 70 -15.64 -4.49 -2.81
N MET A 71 -15.22 -4.90 -1.60
CA MET A 71 -16.04 -5.76 -0.73
C MET A 71 -17.37 -5.12 -0.36
N LEU A 72 -17.37 -3.82 -0.03
CA LEU A 72 -18.59 -3.09 0.31
C LEU A 72 -19.56 -3.00 -0.88
N SER A 73 -19.03 -2.73 -2.08
CA SER A 73 -19.81 -2.72 -3.32
C SER A 73 -20.45 -4.09 -3.59
N ASP A 74 -19.69 -5.18 -3.46
CA ASP A 74 -20.20 -6.52 -3.70
C ASP A 74 -21.25 -6.94 -2.66
N TYR A 75 -21.06 -6.51 -1.41
CA TYR A 75 -22.06 -6.69 -0.35
C TYR A 75 -23.37 -5.97 -0.67
N LEU A 76 -23.31 -4.73 -1.15
CA LEU A 76 -24.49 -3.96 -1.55
C LEU A 76 -25.18 -4.57 -2.77
N LYS A 77 -24.42 -5.04 -3.76
CA LYS A 77 -24.97 -5.72 -4.96
C LYS A 77 -25.66 -7.04 -4.63
N ARG A 78 -25.17 -7.80 -3.64
CA ARG A 78 -25.79 -9.06 -3.20
C ARG A 78 -27.06 -8.85 -2.37
N LYS A 79 -27.29 -7.64 -1.86
CA LYS A 79 -28.46 -7.30 -1.03
C LYS A 79 -29.60 -6.68 -1.84
N SER A 80 -29.33 -6.24 -3.08
CA SER A 80 -30.32 -5.82 -4.08
C SER A 80 -30.83 -7.00 -4.89
#